data_AF-A0A7K0XFG1-F1
#
_entry.id   AF-A0A7K0XFG1-F1
#
_cell.length_a   1.000
_cell.length_b   1.000
_cell.length_c   1.000
_cell.angle_alpha   90.00
_cell.angle_beta   90.00
_cell.angle_gamma   90.00
#
_symmetry.space_group_name_H-M   'P 1'
#
loop_
_entity.id
_entity.type
_entity.pdbx_description
1 polymer ?
#
loop_
_entity_poly.entity_id
_entity_poly.type
_entity_poly.pdbx_seq_one_letter_code
_entity_poly.pdbx_strand_id
1 'polypeptide(L)'
;MSEFARKWLVAILRVLLIFQTGIVLTGGVVRLTGSGLGCPTWPECTGDSYTPIHGQIEGFRSWIEFGNRLLTFALVLACALSILAVLISKRKDLRLLVLGQFAGIFGQAVLGGITVLTNLNPLPVAGHFILSIILIA
;
A
#
# COMPACT_ATOMS: atom_id res chain seq x y z
N MET A 1 -1.25 -8.58 -30.22
CA MET A 1 -0.37 -8.71 -29.04
C MET A 1 0.25 -10.11 -29.09
N SER A 2 1.58 -10.24 -28.95
CA SER A 2 2.21 -11.57 -28.91
C SER A 2 1.77 -12.33 -27.66
N GLU A 3 1.82 -13.67 -27.73
CA GLU A 3 1.47 -14.54 -26.60
C GLU A 3 2.36 -14.24 -25.38
N PHE A 4 3.63 -13.93 -25.64
CA PHE A 4 4.59 -13.43 -24.66
C PHE A 4 4.13 -12.14 -23.98
N ALA A 5 3.80 -11.09 -24.74
CA ALA A 5 3.35 -9.81 -24.17
C ALA A 5 2.08 -9.94 -23.32
N ARG A 6 1.18 -10.86 -23.70
CA ARG A 6 -0.01 -11.18 -22.90
C ARG A 6 0.35 -11.84 -21.57
N LYS A 7 1.27 -12.81 -21.57
CA LYS A 7 1.76 -13.48 -20.35
C LYS A 7 2.38 -12.47 -19.37
N TRP A 8 3.19 -11.54 -19.88
CA TRP A 8 3.80 -10.48 -19.05
C TRP A 8 2.78 -9.50 -18.47
N LEU A 9 1.82 -9.05 -19.27
CA LEU A 9 0.73 -8.20 -18.77
C LEU A 9 0.00 -8.87 -17.61
N VAL A 10 -0.40 -10.13 -17.78
CA VAL A 10 -1.10 -10.89 -16.74
C VAL A 10 -0.23 -11.10 -15.51
N ALA A 11 1.06 -11.40 -15.68
CA ALA A 11 1.99 -11.57 -14.57
C ALA A 11 2.13 -10.29 -13.74
N ILE A 12 2.29 -9.13 -14.38
CA ILE A 12 2.41 -7.83 -13.71
C ILE A 12 1.13 -7.49 -12.92
N LEU A 13 -0.04 -7.68 -13.53
CA LEU A 13 -1.32 -7.43 -12.85
C LEU A 13 -1.53 -8.38 -11.66
N ARG A 14 -1.08 -9.64 -11.76
CA ARG A 14 -1.11 -10.59 -10.63
C ARG A 14 -0.18 -10.17 -9.50
N VAL A 15 1.01 -9.66 -9.81
CA VAL A 15 1.93 -9.14 -8.80
C VAL A 15 1.29 -7.96 -8.04
N LEU A 16 0.65 -7.04 -8.76
CA LEU A 16 -0.09 -5.93 -8.13
C LEU A 16 -1.17 -6.46 -7.16
N LEU A 17 -1.98 -7.43 -7.59
CA LEU A 17 -3.00 -8.06 -6.75
C LEU A 17 -2.41 -8.76 -5.51
N ILE A 18 -1.28 -9.46 -5.68
CA ILE A 18 -0.58 -10.13 -4.56
C ILE A 18 -0.10 -9.10 -3.55
N PHE A 19 0.47 -7.98 -3.99
CA PHE A 19 0.88 -6.91 -3.08
C PHE A 19 -0.31 -6.21 -2.42
N GLN A 20 -1.42 -5.99 -3.13
CA GLN A 20 -2.64 -5.41 -2.56
C GLN A 20 -3.26 -6.32 -1.49
N THR A 21 -3.27 -7.64 -1.72
CA THR A 21 -3.68 -8.61 -0.71
C THR A 21 -2.68 -8.63 0.45
N GLY A 22 -1.39 -8.63 0.14
CA GLY A 22 -0.30 -8.64 1.12
C GLY A 22 -0.38 -7.47 2.09
N ILE A 23 -0.63 -6.25 1.58
CA ILE A 23 -0.70 -5.05 2.44
C ILE A 23 -1.91 -5.05 3.38
N VAL A 24 -3.02 -5.69 2.97
CA VAL A 24 -4.16 -5.90 3.87
C VAL A 24 -3.80 -6.90 4.98
N LEU A 25 -3.11 -7.98 4.64
CA LEU A 25 -2.68 -8.98 5.63
C LEU A 25 -1.66 -8.38 6.62
N THR A 26 -0.64 -7.67 6.14
CA THR A 26 0.34 -7.02 7.01
C THR A 26 -0.29 -5.89 7.81
N GLY A 27 -1.25 -5.15 7.26
CA GLY A 27 -2.05 -4.18 8.00
C GLY A 27 -2.88 -4.83 9.11
N GLY A 28 -3.43 -6.02 8.86
CA GLY A 28 -4.08 -6.86 9.88
C GLY A 28 -3.12 -7.23 11.00
N VAL A 29 -1.88 -7.61 10.67
CA VAL A 29 -0.82 -7.87 11.66
C VAL A 29 -0.51 -6.62 12.48
N VAL A 30 -0.35 -5.45 11.84
CA VAL A 30 -0.15 -4.17 12.53
C VAL A 30 -1.27 -3.91 13.55
N ARG A 31 -2.53 -4.13 13.16
CA ARG A 31 -3.68 -3.92 14.05
C ARG A 31 -3.72 -4.93 15.20
N LEU A 32 -3.57 -6.22 14.91
CA LEU A 32 -3.67 -7.30 15.90
C LEU A 32 -2.51 -7.28 16.91
N THR A 33 -1.36 -6.76 16.53
CA THR A 33 -0.19 -6.61 17.42
C THR A 33 -0.18 -5.29 18.19
N GLY A 34 -1.14 -4.40 17.95
CA GLY A 34 -1.17 -3.06 18.55
C GLY A 34 -0.05 -2.14 18.04
N SER A 35 0.49 -2.40 16.85
CA SER A 35 1.63 -1.69 16.27
C SER A 35 1.23 -0.48 15.41
N GLY A 36 -0.05 -0.06 15.43
CA GLY A 36 -0.53 1.01 14.53
C GLY A 36 0.04 2.41 14.80
N LEU A 37 0.75 2.59 15.92
CA LEU A 37 1.49 3.80 16.27
C LEU A 37 2.98 3.50 16.52
N GLY A 38 3.49 2.41 15.95
CA GLY A 38 4.92 2.07 16.00
C GLY A 38 5.79 3.13 15.31
N CYS A 39 5.26 3.81 14.30
CA CYS A 39 5.79 5.04 13.73
C CYS A 39 4.81 6.19 14.07
N PRO A 40 5.05 6.94 15.17
CA PRO A 40 4.06 7.86 15.74
C PRO A 40 3.75 9.11 14.90
N THR A 41 4.50 9.35 13.82
CA THR A 41 4.26 10.45 12.90
C THR A 41 4.18 9.95 11.45
N TRP A 42 3.85 10.86 10.54
CA TRP A 42 3.81 10.64 9.10
C TRP A 42 4.09 11.99 8.41
N PRO A 43 4.88 12.04 7.32
CA PRO A 43 5.40 10.94 6.50
C PRO A 43 6.64 10.24 7.08
N GLU A 44 7.30 10.87 8.04
CA GLU A 44 8.44 10.30 8.75
C GLU A 44 7.98 9.18 9.69
N CYS A 45 8.89 8.32 10.17
CA CYS A 45 8.56 7.32 11.18
C CYS A 45 8.75 7.90 12.59
N THR A 46 9.82 8.69 12.80
CA THR A 46 10.03 9.58 13.95
C THR A 46 10.19 11.01 13.49
N GLY A 47 10.11 12.00 14.38
CA GLY A 47 10.20 13.42 14.02
C GLY A 47 11.53 13.87 13.39
N ASP A 48 12.50 12.97 13.24
CA ASP A 48 13.82 13.18 12.65
C ASP A 48 14.26 12.08 11.67
N SER A 49 13.44 11.03 11.44
CA SER A 49 13.83 9.89 10.62
C SER A 49 12.64 9.24 9.90
N TYR A 50 12.84 8.91 8.62
CA TYR A 50 11.88 8.15 7.80
C TYR A 50 11.83 6.66 8.15
N THR A 51 12.82 6.15 8.88
CA THR A 51 12.92 4.74 9.29
C THR A 51 12.96 4.61 10.81
N PRO A 52 12.60 3.44 11.37
CA PRO A 52 12.81 3.14 12.77
C PRO A 52 14.28 3.34 13.17
N ILE A 53 14.51 3.91 14.36
CA ILE A 53 15.83 4.09 14.96
C ILE A 53 15.98 3.16 16.18
N HIS A 54 17.22 2.79 16.51
CA HIS A 54 17.47 2.00 17.72
C HIS A 54 17.17 2.82 18.99
N GLY A 55 16.53 2.20 19.98
CA GLY A 55 16.20 2.85 21.24
C GLY A 55 14.85 3.60 21.27
N GLN A 56 14.02 3.46 20.23
CA GLN A 56 12.65 3.99 20.25
C GLN A 56 11.80 3.35 21.35
N ILE A 57 10.92 4.16 21.95
CA ILE A 57 9.98 3.73 23.00
C ILE A 57 9.05 2.62 22.47
N GLU A 58 8.66 2.70 21.20
CA GLU A 58 7.78 1.71 20.54
C GLU A 58 8.46 0.34 20.32
N GLY A 59 9.79 0.25 20.47
CA GLY A 59 10.55 -0.99 20.36
C GLY A 59 10.30 -1.72 19.03
N PHE A 60 9.99 -3.01 19.09
CA PHE A 60 9.75 -3.83 17.90
C PHE A 60 8.49 -3.46 17.10
N ARG A 61 7.53 -2.77 17.71
CA ARG A 61 6.29 -2.34 17.02
C ARG A 61 6.56 -1.37 15.88
N SER A 62 7.59 -0.54 16.02
CA SER A 62 8.06 0.36 14.97
C SER A 62 8.42 -0.38 13.68
N TRP A 63 9.11 -1.52 13.79
CA TRP A 63 9.49 -2.36 12.66
C TRP A 63 8.30 -3.04 12.01
N ILE A 64 7.28 -3.42 12.80
CA ILE A 64 6.04 -3.99 12.27
C ILE A 64 5.27 -2.97 11.43
N GLU A 65 5.09 -1.75 11.95
CA GLU A 65 4.41 -0.69 11.19
C GLU A 65 5.22 -0.26 9.96
N PHE A 66 6.52 -0.06 10.14
CA PHE A 66 7.40 0.33 9.06
C PHE A 66 7.45 -0.72 7.94
N GLY A 67 7.40 -2.01 8.27
CA GLY A 67 7.29 -3.08 7.28
C GLY A 67 6.04 -2.95 6.39
N ASN A 68 4.89 -2.58 6.98
CA ASN A 68 3.68 -2.30 6.23
C ASN A 68 3.80 -1.02 5.37
N ARG A 69 4.42 0.04 5.91
CA ARG A 69 4.73 1.27 5.13
C ARG A 69 5.63 0.95 3.93
N LEU A 70 6.63 0.09 4.11
CA LEU A 70 7.57 -0.30 3.07
C LEU A 70 6.88 -1.01 1.90
N LEU A 71 5.90 -1.86 2.19
CA LEU A 71 5.11 -2.57 1.17
C LEU A 71 4.32 -1.61 0.26
N THR A 72 3.97 -0.42 0.75
CA THR A 72 3.32 0.62 -0.08
C THR A 72 4.22 1.04 -1.23
N PHE A 73 5.55 1.15 -1.04
CA PHE A 73 6.47 1.52 -2.11
C PHE A 73 6.61 0.41 -3.17
N ALA A 74 6.64 -0.86 -2.74
CA ALA A 74 6.61 -1.99 -3.68
C ALA A 74 5.30 -2.01 -4.49
N LEU A 75 4.19 -1.62 -3.86
CA LEU A 75 2.88 -1.54 -4.47
C LEU A 75 2.77 -0.38 -5.48
N VAL A 76 3.35 0.78 -5.17
CA VAL A 76 3.50 1.91 -6.12
C VAL A 76 4.32 1.47 -7.35
N LEU A 77 5.42 0.75 -7.16
CA LEU A 77 6.22 0.22 -8.26
C LEU A 77 5.42 -0.77 -9.12
N ALA A 78 4.72 -1.73 -8.50
CA ALA A 78 3.87 -2.66 -9.21
C ALA A 78 2.73 -1.96 -9.99
N CYS A 79 2.17 -0.89 -9.42
CA CYS A 79 1.16 -0.07 -10.09
C CYS A 79 1.74 0.68 -11.31
N ALA A 80 2.91 1.31 -11.17
CA ALA A 80 3.59 1.99 -12.27
C ALA A 80 3.92 1.02 -13.43
N LEU A 81 4.43 -0.18 -13.10
CA LEU A 81 4.65 -1.24 -14.07
C LEU A 81 3.35 -1.73 -14.73
N SER A 82 2.25 -1.81 -13.97
CA SER A 82 0.93 -2.16 -14.51
C SER A 82 0.42 -1.12 -15.51
N ILE A 83 0.57 0.16 -15.19
CA ILE A 83 0.22 1.26 -16.11
C ILE A 83 1.05 1.15 -17.38
N LEU A 84 2.37 1.00 -17.27
CA LEU A 84 3.26 0.86 -18.41
C LEU A 84 2.88 -0.35 -19.28
N ALA A 85 2.63 -1.51 -18.68
CA ALA A 85 2.21 -2.72 -19.37
C ALA A 85 0.87 -2.54 -20.12
N VAL A 86 -0.10 -1.85 -19.51
CA VAL A 86 -1.40 -1.54 -20.16
C VAL A 86 -1.22 -0.56 -21.32
N LEU A 87 -0.37 0.45 -21.18
CA LEU A 87 -0.08 1.41 -22.25
C LEU A 87 0.60 0.72 -23.45
N ILE A 88 1.60 -0.13 -23.20
CA ILE A 88 2.31 -0.89 -24.23
C ILE A 88 1.40 -1.90 -24.92
N SER A 89 0.56 -2.62 -24.15
CA SER A 89 -0.38 -3.61 -24.70
C SER A 89 -1.56 -3.01 -25.48
N LYS A 90 -1.74 -1.68 -25.42
CA LYS A 90 -2.84 -0.92 -26.05
C LYS A 90 -4.24 -1.38 -25.61
N ARG A 91 -4.35 -2.05 -24.47
CA ARG A 91 -5.62 -2.51 -23.87
C ARG A 91 -6.38 -1.34 -23.24
N LYS A 92 -7.20 -0.66 -24.04
CA LYS A 92 -7.97 0.52 -23.61
C LYS A 92 -8.97 0.19 -22.49
N ASP A 93 -9.51 -1.02 -22.51
CA ASP A 93 -10.43 -1.57 -21.50
C ASP A 93 -9.83 -1.61 -20.09
N LEU A 94 -8.51 -1.72 -19.97
CA LEU A 94 -7.82 -1.79 -18.67
C LEU A 94 -7.31 -0.43 -18.17
N ARG A 95 -7.37 0.63 -19.00
CA ARG A 95 -6.78 1.94 -18.66
C ARG A 95 -7.44 2.57 -17.44
N LEU A 96 -8.77 2.53 -17.38
CA LEU A 96 -9.50 3.11 -16.24
C LEU A 96 -9.19 2.33 -14.95
N LEU A 97 -9.04 1.01 -15.03
CA LEU A 97 -8.70 0.18 -13.88
C LEU A 97 -7.33 0.53 -13.32
N VAL A 98 -6.29 0.62 -14.15
CA VAL A 98 -4.93 0.96 -13.65
C VAL A 98 -4.81 2.41 -13.16
N LEU A 99 -5.59 3.34 -13.74
CA LEU A 99 -5.67 4.70 -13.21
C LEU A 99 -6.43 4.74 -11.87
N GLY A 100 -7.49 3.95 -11.73
CA GLY A 100 -8.21 3.76 -10.48
C GLY A 100 -7.31 3.17 -9.39
N GLN A 101 -6.47 2.19 -9.73
CA GLN A 101 -5.45 1.65 -8.83
C GLN A 101 -4.49 2.74 -8.36
N PHE A 102 -3.92 3.53 -9.27
CA PHE A 102 -3.03 4.63 -8.89
C PHE A 102 -3.71 5.64 -7.95
N ALA A 103 -4.92 6.09 -8.29
CA ALA A 103 -5.68 7.02 -7.47
C ALA A 103 -6.02 6.45 -6.09
N GLY A 104 -6.41 5.18 -6.01
CA GLY A 104 -6.72 4.54 -4.73
C GLY A 104 -5.48 4.27 -3.89
N ILE A 105 -4.33 3.90 -4.47
CA ILE A 105 -3.06 3.74 -3.74
C ILE A 105 -2.61 5.08 -3.14
N PHE A 106 -2.74 6.16 -3.90
CA PHE A 106 -2.51 7.50 -3.38
C PHE A 106 -3.48 7.82 -2.23
N GLY A 107 -4.77 7.51 -2.40
CA GLY A 107 -5.78 7.65 -1.36
C GLY A 107 -5.46 6.83 -0.09
N GLN A 108 -4.90 5.64 -0.24
CA GLN A 108 -4.46 4.81 0.89
C GLN A 108 -3.32 5.47 1.67
N ALA A 109 -2.30 5.99 0.98
CA ALA A 109 -1.21 6.69 1.65
C ALA A 109 -1.72 7.88 2.49
N VAL A 110 -2.69 8.63 1.95
CA VAL A 110 -3.34 9.75 2.65
C VAL A 110 -4.16 9.26 3.84
N LEU A 111 -5.05 8.28 3.67
CA LEU A 111 -5.86 7.73 4.75
C LEU A 111 -5.01 7.08 5.85
N GLY A 112 -3.89 6.46 5.48
CA GLY A 112 -2.94 5.85 6.40
C GLY A 112 -2.23 6.91 7.24
N GLY A 113 -1.77 7.99 6.59
CA GLY A 113 -1.23 9.15 7.30
C GLY A 113 -2.25 9.78 8.26
N ILE A 114 -3.49 9.99 7.82
CA ILE A 114 -4.58 10.48 8.69
C ILE A 114 -4.81 9.54 9.87
N THR A 115 -4.79 8.23 9.65
CA THR A 115 -4.96 7.22 10.71
C THR A 115 -3.92 7.39 11.81
N VAL A 116 -2.66 7.62 11.46
CA VAL A 116 -1.57 7.86 12.43
C VAL A 116 -1.76 9.21 13.13
N LEU A 117 -1.98 10.29 12.37
CA LEU A 117 -2.14 11.65 12.90
C LEU A 117 -3.39 11.82 13.79
N THR A 118 -4.37 10.94 13.64
CA THR A 118 -5.61 10.93 14.45
C THR A 118 -5.61 9.86 15.54
N ASN A 119 -4.45 9.29 15.88
CA ASN A 119 -4.29 8.28 16.92
C ASN A 119 -5.23 7.07 16.73
N LEU A 120 -5.24 6.50 15.53
CA LEU A 120 -6.05 5.33 15.15
C LEU A 120 -7.56 5.56 15.23
N ASN A 121 -8.03 6.77 14.89
CA ASN A 121 -9.46 7.06 14.82
C ASN A 121 -10.18 5.99 13.97
N PRO A 122 -11.27 5.37 14.46
CA PRO A 122 -11.95 4.28 13.76
C PRO A 122 -12.43 4.64 12.35
N LEU A 123 -12.76 5.91 12.09
CA LEU A 123 -13.26 6.35 10.79
C LEU A 123 -12.22 6.22 9.68
N PRO A 124 -11.02 6.84 9.77
CA PRO A 124 -9.99 6.66 8.76
C PRO A 124 -9.46 5.21 8.71
N VAL A 125 -9.40 4.49 9.83
CA VAL A 125 -9.03 3.05 9.84
C VAL A 125 -10.02 2.22 9.01
N ALA A 126 -11.32 2.39 9.23
CA ALA A 126 -12.36 1.70 8.47
C ALA A 126 -12.37 2.11 7.01
N GLY A 127 -12.22 3.41 6.72
CA GLY A 127 -12.12 3.94 5.37
C GLY A 127 -10.93 3.36 4.60
N HIS A 128 -9.77 3.27 5.25
CA HIS A 128 -8.57 2.67 4.71
C HIS A 128 -8.78 1.19 4.36
N PHE A 129 -9.45 0.42 5.24
CA PHE A 129 -9.78 -0.97 4.97
C PHE A 129 -10.77 -1.12 3.81
N ILE A 130 -11.87 -0.36 3.79
CA ILE A 130 -12.88 -0.41 2.73
C ILE A 130 -12.25 -0.08 1.37
N LEU A 131 -11.42 0.96 1.30
CA LEU A 131 -10.72 1.31 0.08
C LEU A 131 -9.81 0.17 -0.40
N SER A 132 -9.19 -0.60 0.51
CA SER A 132 -8.35 -1.74 0.13
C SER A 132 -9.19 -2.85 -0.49
N ILE A 133 -10.37 -3.13 0.06
CA ILE A 133 -11.29 -4.12 -0.50
C ILE A 133 -11.75 -3.71 -1.91
N ILE A 134 -12.06 -2.43 -2.12
CA ILE A 134 -12.41 -1.90 -3.45
C ILE A 134 -11.26 -2.06 -4.44
N LEU A 135 -10.02 -1.86 -4.02
CA LEU A 135 -8.84 -2.02 -4.88
C LEU A 135 -8.51 -3.48 -5.22
N ILE A 136 -8.93 -4.42 -4.38
CA ILE A 136 -8.72 -5.86 -4.61
C ILE A 136 -9.79 -6.47 -5.53
N ALA A 137 -11.03 -5.99 -5.43
CA ALA A 137 -12.20 -6.49 -6.16
C ALA A 137 -12.10 -6.28 -7.68
#